data_AF-A0A7W2DYE5-F1
#
_entry.id   AF-A0A7W2DYE5-F1
#
_cell.length_a   1.000
_cell.length_b   1.000
_cell.length_c   1.000
_cell.angle_alpha   90.00
_cell.angle_beta   90.00
_cell.angle_gamma   90.00
#
_symmetry.space_group_name_H-M   'P 1'
#
loop_
_entity.id
_entity.type
_entity.pdbx_description
1 polymer ?
#
loop_
_entity_poly.entity_id
_entity_poly.type
_entity_poly.pdbx_seq_one_letter_code
_entity_poly.pdbx_strand_id
1 'polypeptide(L)'
;MSTVPPPEQPDEDSSSFSEQEWAAFQRDAAEGGGTAPPKEPSARARVVARRLREQDAAAERSAGGRRRWRRGGRAARPAPATPPGWRTGPAWQEMNGRRGRRRGVWSAVGVVAAVALVVVAIRPSLLLDRFSGGEPADSAPSALPAETALPSGAPGAVDQAGTPTRAHPFLGSPARSWAQGADAIVLPKAKAVGGLSKDEVALALRRTKEFLVAANLDPKVLRGGSADGALALLDPQQPDLLPEIRRALRSPARTHDPLNYVTRFDPQQVVLAGDTVKVRGHLTFDAGKAGQVRVHADYSFVYPLVHTEADGDSRVARTIVRRELTMTLNDPAKWIATKGKLSLTENDAHFYNFECGVYDGYIHPVFPGDTPTGAPATGPETDPYDRSATLEGEADAREECGTVTRT
;
A
#
# COMPACT_ATOMS: atom_id res chain seq x y z
N MET A 1 22.48 109.71 -2.20
CA MET A 1 23.87 109.63 -2.68
C MET A 1 24.42 108.26 -2.32
N SER A 2 24.98 107.53 -3.30
CA SER A 2 25.69 106.23 -3.26
C SER A 2 24.98 105.04 -2.58
N THR A 3 24.37 104.09 -3.31
CA THR A 3 24.94 102.94 -4.08
C THR A 3 25.78 101.95 -3.26
N VAL A 4 25.10 100.96 -2.65
CA VAL A 4 25.25 99.48 -2.77
C VAL A 4 24.86 98.79 -1.45
N PRO A 5 23.88 97.86 -1.48
CA PRO A 5 23.85 96.66 -0.64
C PRO A 5 24.19 95.39 -1.45
N PRO A 6 24.65 94.32 -0.79
CA PRO A 6 25.24 93.12 -1.40
C PRO A 6 24.19 92.22 -2.08
N PRO A 7 24.59 91.29 -2.96
CA PRO A 7 23.65 90.46 -3.73
C PRO A 7 22.88 89.51 -2.81
N GLU A 8 21.56 89.47 -2.99
CA GLU A 8 20.72 88.35 -2.54
C GLU A 8 21.15 87.10 -3.30
N GLN A 9 21.55 86.06 -2.57
CA GLN A 9 21.63 84.69 -3.08
C GLN A 9 20.21 84.21 -3.36
N PRO A 10 19.88 83.75 -4.58
CA PRO A 10 18.68 82.96 -4.80
C PRO A 10 18.87 81.59 -4.14
N ASP A 11 17.83 81.14 -3.43
CA ASP A 11 17.73 79.84 -2.80
C ASP A 11 18.21 78.71 -3.74
N GLU A 12 19.14 77.90 -3.24
CA GLU A 12 19.51 76.64 -3.88
C GLU A 12 18.32 75.68 -3.80
N ASP A 13 17.44 75.73 -4.80
CA ASP A 13 16.58 74.58 -5.16
C ASP A 13 17.48 73.49 -5.75
N SER A 14 18.32 72.90 -4.89
CA SER A 14 18.88 71.59 -5.12
C SER A 14 17.72 70.61 -5.11
N SER A 15 17.48 69.98 -6.25
CA SER A 15 16.55 68.86 -6.43
C SER A 15 16.94 67.70 -5.50
N SER A 16 16.55 67.80 -4.24
CA SER A 16 16.64 66.76 -3.22
C SER A 16 15.33 65.97 -3.24
N PHE A 17 15.42 64.69 -3.56
CA PHE A 17 14.32 63.73 -3.48
C PHE A 17 13.59 63.87 -2.14
N SER A 18 12.26 63.80 -2.17
CA SER A 18 11.44 63.93 -0.97
C SER A 18 11.67 62.76 -0.01
N GLU A 19 11.52 62.98 1.30
CA GLU A 19 11.67 61.91 2.30
C GLU A 19 10.71 60.73 2.04
N GLN A 20 9.56 60.97 1.42
CA GLN A 20 8.63 59.91 1.02
C GLN A 20 9.20 59.00 -0.07
N GLU A 21 9.92 59.54 -1.04
CA GLU A 21 10.57 58.75 -2.10
C GLU A 21 11.72 57.91 -1.53
N TRP A 22 12.46 58.48 -0.57
CA TRP A 22 13.50 57.74 0.14
C TRP A 22 12.93 56.59 0.99
N ALA A 23 11.81 56.81 1.69
CA ALA A 23 11.14 55.78 2.47
C ALA A 23 10.49 54.70 1.59
N ALA A 24 10.02 55.05 0.39
CA ALA A 24 9.53 54.09 -0.59
C ALA A 24 10.67 53.21 -1.13
N PHE A 25 11.80 53.81 -1.52
CA PHE A 25 12.97 53.08 -2.01
C PHE A 25 13.57 52.13 -0.97
N GLN A 26 13.66 52.54 0.31
CA GLN A 26 14.18 51.68 1.37
C GLN A 26 13.28 50.46 1.63
N ARG A 27 11.95 50.62 1.52
CA ARG A 27 11.01 49.48 1.60
C ARG A 27 11.19 48.53 0.43
N ASP A 28 11.26 49.05 -0.79
CA ASP A 28 11.41 48.24 -2.01
C ASP A 28 12.74 47.45 -2.03
N ALA A 29 13.81 48.05 -1.48
CA ALA A 29 15.11 47.40 -1.31
C ALA A 29 15.10 46.32 -0.20
N ALA A 30 14.36 46.53 0.89
CA ALA A 30 14.23 45.56 1.98
C ALA A 30 13.33 44.36 1.62
N GLU A 31 12.30 44.57 0.79
CA GLU A 31 11.38 43.54 0.32
C GLU A 31 11.92 42.76 -0.91
N GLY A 32 13.11 43.14 -1.42
CA GLY A 32 13.82 42.39 -2.46
C GLY A 32 13.25 42.57 -3.87
N GLY A 33 12.50 43.65 -4.12
CA GLY A 33 11.77 43.88 -5.38
C GLY A 33 12.58 44.38 -6.58
N GLY A 34 13.88 44.68 -6.42
CA GLY A 34 14.72 45.19 -7.51
C GLY A 34 15.24 44.09 -8.44
N THR A 35 14.97 44.19 -9.75
CA THR A 35 15.54 43.30 -10.78
C THR A 35 17.07 43.36 -10.76
N ALA A 36 17.73 42.21 -10.66
CA ALA A 36 19.18 42.13 -10.57
C ALA A 36 19.86 42.74 -11.82
N PRO A 37 20.89 43.60 -11.67
CA PRO A 37 21.56 44.20 -12.82
C PRO A 37 22.26 43.13 -13.67
N PRO A 38 22.32 43.32 -15.01
CA PRO A 38 22.94 42.36 -15.91
C PRO A 38 24.41 42.16 -15.55
N LYS A 39 24.79 40.94 -15.18
CA LYS A 39 26.17 40.59 -14.84
C LYS A 39 26.99 40.43 -16.11
N GLU A 40 27.81 41.42 -16.43
CA GLU A 40 28.80 41.27 -17.49
C GLU A 40 29.89 40.25 -17.10
N PRO A 41 30.32 39.37 -18.02
CA PRO A 41 31.43 38.46 -17.78
C PRO A 41 32.72 39.25 -17.55
N SER A 42 33.40 38.96 -16.45
CA SER A 42 34.70 39.54 -16.14
C SER A 42 35.68 39.36 -17.31
N ALA A 43 36.64 40.27 -17.46
CA ALA A 43 37.66 40.19 -18.52
C ALA A 43 38.36 38.81 -18.54
N ARG A 44 38.57 38.20 -17.37
CA ARG A 44 39.12 36.84 -17.24
C ARG A 44 38.18 35.77 -17.80
N ALA A 45 36.87 35.88 -17.58
CA ALA A 45 35.90 34.94 -18.16
C ALA A 45 35.88 35.00 -19.70
N ARG A 46 36.03 36.20 -20.28
CA ARG A 46 36.12 36.38 -21.75
C ARG A 46 37.37 35.72 -22.33
N VAL A 47 38.52 35.87 -21.67
CA VAL A 47 39.78 35.23 -22.08
C VAL A 47 39.69 33.71 -22.00
N VAL A 48 39.11 33.16 -20.92
CA VAL A 48 38.92 31.71 -20.76
C VAL A 48 37.96 31.17 -21.82
N ALA A 49 36.83 31.85 -22.07
CA ALA A 49 35.87 31.45 -23.09
C ALA A 49 36.46 31.49 -24.52
N ARG A 50 37.41 32.41 -24.79
CA ARG A 50 38.15 32.43 -26.06
C ARG A 50 39.10 31.24 -26.17
N ARG A 51 39.87 30.96 -25.11
CA ARG A 51 40.81 29.83 -25.06
C ARG A 51 40.13 28.48 -25.23
N LEU A 52 38.97 28.28 -24.61
CA LEU A 52 38.19 27.04 -24.75
C LEU A 52 37.69 26.85 -26.19
N ARG A 53 37.21 27.92 -26.85
CA ARG A 53 36.82 27.89 -28.26
C ARG A 53 37.99 27.55 -29.20
N GLU A 54 39.17 28.08 -28.92
CA GLU A 54 40.39 27.76 -29.68
C GLU A 54 40.81 26.29 -29.50
N GLN A 55 40.64 25.74 -28.29
CA GLN A 55 40.90 24.33 -27.98
C GLN A 55 39.90 23.40 -28.68
N ASP A 56 38.60 23.72 -28.65
CA ASP A 56 37.57 22.96 -29.37
C ASP A 56 37.83 22.98 -30.89
N ALA A 57 38.17 24.15 -31.46
CA ALA A 57 38.51 24.26 -32.87
C ALA A 57 39.82 23.53 -33.25
N ALA A 58 40.77 23.38 -32.32
CA ALA A 58 41.96 22.56 -32.52
C ALA A 58 41.64 21.05 -32.44
N ALA A 59 40.78 20.64 -31.51
CA ALA A 59 40.31 19.27 -31.37
C ALA A 59 39.53 18.82 -32.63
N GLU A 60 38.65 19.67 -33.16
CA GLU A 60 37.92 19.40 -34.41
C GLU A 60 38.86 19.23 -35.61
N ARG A 61 39.89 20.07 -35.74
CA ARG A 61 40.91 19.95 -36.79
C ARG A 61 41.72 18.65 -36.68
N SER A 62 42.05 18.22 -35.47
CA SER A 62 42.78 16.95 -35.24
C SER A 62 41.91 15.70 -35.46
N ALA A 63 40.59 15.81 -35.26
CA ALA A 63 39.63 14.73 -35.51
C ALA A 63 39.29 14.55 -37.00
N GLY A 64 39.57 15.55 -37.84
CA GLY A 64 39.33 15.54 -39.29
C GLY A 64 40.15 14.50 -40.08
N GLY A 65 41.27 14.01 -39.53
CA GLY A 65 42.15 13.06 -40.21
C GLY A 65 41.70 11.58 -40.16
N ARG A 66 40.70 11.22 -39.35
CA ARG A 66 40.31 9.81 -39.10
C ARG A 66 38.88 9.47 -39.53
N ARG A 67 38.33 10.16 -40.52
CA ARG A 67 36.98 9.90 -41.05
C ARG A 67 36.99 9.66 -42.56
N ARG A 68 37.62 8.57 -43.02
CA ARG A 68 37.39 8.07 -44.40
C ARG A 68 36.63 6.75 -44.49
N TRP A 69 36.34 6.07 -43.38
CA TRP A 69 35.58 4.81 -43.44
C TRP A 69 34.65 4.63 -42.23
N ARG A 70 33.44 5.18 -42.32
CA ARG A 70 32.22 4.62 -41.71
C ARG A 70 30.99 5.39 -42.19
N ARG A 71 30.23 4.77 -43.09
CA ARG A 71 28.93 5.23 -43.58
C ARG A 71 27.86 4.68 -42.63
N GLY A 72 26.98 5.54 -42.11
CA GLY A 72 25.76 5.17 -41.38
C GLY A 72 25.84 5.30 -39.86
N GLY A 73 25.46 6.47 -39.35
CA GLY A 73 25.21 6.72 -37.92
C GLY A 73 25.27 8.21 -37.61
N ARG A 74 24.18 8.79 -37.07
CA ARG A 74 24.12 10.21 -36.68
C ARG A 74 25.31 10.54 -35.78
N ALA A 75 26.18 11.44 -36.21
CA ALA A 75 27.34 11.86 -35.43
C ALA A 75 26.86 12.63 -34.19
N ALA A 76 27.16 12.10 -33.01
CA ALA A 76 27.00 12.84 -31.76
C ALA A 76 27.91 14.08 -31.80
N ARG A 77 27.35 15.25 -31.47
CA ARG A 77 28.14 16.49 -31.28
C ARG A 77 29.19 16.26 -30.19
N PRO A 78 30.44 16.72 -30.37
CA PRO A 78 31.42 16.70 -29.28
C PRO A 78 30.90 17.55 -28.12
N ALA A 79 31.06 17.04 -26.90
CA ALA A 79 30.77 17.80 -25.68
C ALA A 79 31.81 18.94 -25.54
N PRO A 80 31.41 20.14 -25.09
CA PRO A 80 32.32 21.28 -24.93
C PRO A 80 33.41 20.99 -23.89
N ALA A 81 34.63 21.46 -24.15
CA ALA A 81 35.74 21.31 -23.22
C ALA A 81 35.44 22.04 -21.90
N THR A 82 35.51 21.30 -20.79
CA THR A 82 35.42 21.84 -19.42
C THR A 82 36.83 22.01 -18.85
N PRO A 83 37.13 23.11 -18.14
CA PRO A 83 38.45 23.33 -17.57
C PRO A 83 38.74 22.29 -16.48
N PRO A 84 40.00 21.85 -16.33
CA PRO A 84 40.39 21.00 -15.22
C PRO A 84 40.16 21.76 -13.90
N GLY A 85 39.33 21.18 -13.03
CA GLY A 85 39.02 21.76 -11.71
C GLY A 85 40.27 21.78 -10.84
N TRP A 86 40.66 22.95 -10.34
CA TRP A 86 41.87 23.15 -9.54
C TRP A 86 41.77 22.64 -8.08
N ARG A 87 40.79 21.76 -7.79
CA ARG A 87 40.74 20.96 -6.56
C ARG A 87 40.19 19.56 -6.86
N THR A 88 40.97 18.76 -7.56
CA THR A 88 40.86 17.29 -7.52
C THR A 88 42.28 16.74 -7.41
N GLY A 89 42.53 15.90 -6.41
CA GLY A 89 43.81 15.22 -6.18
C GLY A 89 44.23 14.30 -7.33
N PRO A 90 45.36 13.59 -7.20
CA PRO A 90 46.07 12.99 -8.33
C PRO A 90 45.22 12.02 -9.15
N ALA A 91 45.46 12.09 -10.45
CA ALA A 91 44.71 11.46 -11.52
C ALA A 91 44.64 9.93 -11.41
N TRP A 92 43.43 9.40 -11.19
CA TRP A 92 43.12 7.97 -11.37
C TRP A 92 42.66 7.62 -12.80
N GLN A 93 42.88 8.52 -13.77
CA GLN A 93 42.30 8.40 -15.12
C GLN A 93 43.15 7.63 -16.15
N GLU A 94 44.21 6.91 -15.75
CA GLU A 94 45.03 6.13 -16.70
C GLU A 94 44.95 4.59 -16.59
N MET A 95 44.02 4.01 -15.81
CA MET A 95 43.93 2.53 -15.68
C MET A 95 42.61 1.85 -16.05
N ASN A 96 41.64 2.52 -16.70
CA ASN A 96 40.33 1.90 -16.97
C ASN A 96 39.91 1.79 -18.44
N GLY A 97 40.87 1.56 -19.34
CA GLY A 97 40.59 1.26 -20.76
C GLY A 97 39.99 -0.13 -21.04
N ARG A 98 39.82 -1.03 -20.05
CA ARG A 98 39.33 -2.41 -20.29
C ARG A 98 38.36 -2.97 -19.25
N ARG A 99 37.68 -2.13 -18.45
CA ARG A 99 36.76 -2.59 -17.37
C ARG A 99 35.32 -2.06 -17.42
N GLY A 100 34.89 -1.49 -18.55
CA GLY A 100 33.52 -0.93 -18.69
C GLY A 100 32.39 -1.94 -18.91
N ARG A 101 32.68 -3.20 -19.28
CA ARG A 101 31.63 -4.18 -19.65
C ARG A 101 31.21 -5.13 -18.52
N ARG A 102 31.96 -5.19 -17.41
CA ARG A 102 31.66 -6.08 -16.27
C ARG A 102 30.83 -5.43 -15.17
N ARG A 103 30.83 -4.10 -15.04
CA ARG A 103 30.09 -3.39 -13.96
C ARG A 103 28.58 -3.30 -14.21
N GLY A 104 28.13 -3.22 -15.46
CA GLY A 104 26.70 -3.28 -15.79
C GLY A 104 26.05 -4.62 -15.43
N VAL A 105 26.81 -5.72 -15.58
CA VAL A 105 26.35 -7.07 -15.20
C VAL A 105 26.31 -7.21 -13.67
N TRP A 106 27.32 -6.73 -12.94
CA TRP A 106 27.33 -6.80 -11.48
C TRP A 106 26.31 -5.88 -10.79
N SER A 107 26.01 -4.71 -11.37
CA SER A 107 24.92 -3.86 -10.90
C SER A 107 23.54 -4.48 -11.18
N ALA A 108 23.35 -5.13 -12.34
CA ALA A 108 22.13 -5.88 -12.63
C ALA A 108 21.98 -7.09 -11.70
N VAL A 109 23.07 -7.82 -11.41
CA VAL A 109 23.09 -8.93 -10.44
C VAL A 109 22.82 -8.43 -9.03
N GLY A 110 23.35 -7.27 -8.63
CA GLY A 110 23.07 -6.67 -7.32
C GLY A 110 21.61 -6.25 -7.17
N VAL A 111 21.00 -5.67 -8.22
CA VAL A 111 19.57 -5.33 -8.24
C VAL A 111 18.71 -6.60 -8.23
N VAL A 112 19.06 -7.62 -9.01
CA VAL A 112 18.36 -8.91 -9.01
C VAL A 112 18.49 -9.62 -7.67
N ALA A 113 19.65 -9.57 -7.02
CA ALA A 113 19.86 -10.13 -5.69
C ALA A 113 19.10 -9.36 -4.61
N ALA A 114 19.03 -8.03 -4.69
CA ALA A 114 18.23 -7.21 -3.80
C ALA A 114 16.73 -7.47 -3.99
N VAL A 115 16.27 -7.59 -5.24
CA VAL A 115 14.88 -7.98 -5.57
C VAL A 115 14.59 -9.41 -5.09
N ALA A 116 15.52 -10.34 -5.26
CA ALA A 116 15.38 -11.71 -4.75
C ALA A 116 15.33 -11.74 -3.23
N LEU A 117 16.12 -10.92 -2.53
CA LEU A 117 16.08 -10.79 -1.08
C LEU A 117 14.77 -10.15 -0.59
N VAL A 118 14.25 -9.15 -1.30
CA VAL A 118 12.92 -8.58 -1.01
C VAL A 118 11.82 -9.62 -1.26
N VAL A 119 11.92 -10.41 -2.33
CA VAL A 119 10.98 -11.51 -2.62
C VAL A 119 11.08 -12.60 -1.55
N VAL A 120 12.27 -12.93 -1.05
CA VAL A 120 12.48 -13.89 0.06
C VAL A 120 11.95 -13.34 1.38
N ALA A 121 12.08 -12.04 1.65
CA ALA A 121 11.51 -11.40 2.83
C ALA A 121 9.97 -11.37 2.80
N ILE A 122 9.37 -11.26 1.61
CA ILE A 122 7.91 -11.30 1.40
C ILE A 122 7.39 -12.76 1.35
N ARG A 123 8.23 -13.72 0.93
CA ARG A 123 7.92 -15.16 0.83
C ARG A 123 9.09 -16.04 1.30
N PRO A 124 9.24 -16.25 2.61
CA PRO A 124 10.30 -17.10 3.16
C PRO A 124 10.17 -18.58 2.75
N SER A 125 8.98 -19.02 2.33
CA SER A 125 8.69 -20.37 1.82
C SER A 125 9.49 -20.76 0.57
N LEU A 126 9.97 -19.78 -0.23
CA LEU A 126 10.78 -20.05 -1.43
C LEU A 126 12.18 -20.62 -1.13
N LEU A 127 12.69 -20.44 0.09
CA LEU A 127 13.95 -21.05 0.54
C LEU A 127 13.71 -22.38 1.29
N LEU A 128 12.58 -22.51 1.96
CA LEU A 128 12.24 -23.68 2.77
C LEU A 128 11.87 -24.90 1.91
N ASP A 129 11.29 -24.71 0.71
CA ASP A 129 11.00 -25.80 -0.23
C ASP A 129 12.26 -26.49 -0.79
N ARG A 130 13.45 -25.90 -0.64
CA ARG A 130 14.70 -26.42 -1.24
C ARG A 130 15.66 -27.05 -0.22
N PHE A 131 15.34 -26.99 1.06
CA PHE A 131 16.08 -27.63 2.14
C PHE A 131 15.14 -28.47 3.00
N SER A 132 14.66 -29.58 2.44
CA SER A 132 13.98 -30.63 3.21
C SER A 132 14.75 -31.93 3.07
N GLY A 133 15.83 -32.03 3.84
CA GLY A 133 16.50 -33.27 4.19
C GLY A 133 16.47 -33.41 5.70
N GLY A 134 15.69 -34.37 6.20
CA GLY A 134 15.51 -34.68 7.62
C GLY A 134 14.06 -34.51 8.05
N GLU A 135 13.31 -35.61 8.12
CA GLU A 135 11.97 -35.67 8.70
C GLU A 135 11.99 -35.32 10.19
N PRO A 136 11.12 -34.41 10.65
CA PRO A 136 10.57 -34.44 11.98
C PRO A 136 9.15 -35.00 11.94
N ALA A 137 8.80 -35.80 12.93
CA ALA A 137 7.44 -36.26 13.19
C ALA A 137 6.54 -35.08 13.61
N ASP A 138 6.07 -34.29 12.64
CA ASP A 138 4.99 -33.31 12.78
C ASP A 138 4.59 -32.76 11.40
N SER A 139 4.21 -33.66 10.49
CA SER A 139 3.66 -33.27 9.19
C SER A 139 2.27 -32.64 9.40
N ALA A 140 2.23 -31.30 9.45
CA ALA A 140 0.99 -30.55 9.26
C ALA A 140 0.30 -31.07 7.97
N PRO A 141 -1.01 -31.33 7.99
CA PRO A 141 -1.71 -31.80 6.81
C PRO A 141 -1.49 -30.82 5.66
N SER A 142 -1.25 -31.34 4.46
CA SER A 142 -1.13 -30.52 3.26
C SER A 142 -2.37 -29.64 3.12
N ALA A 143 -2.17 -28.36 2.82
CA ALA A 143 -3.27 -27.43 2.64
C ALA A 143 -4.23 -27.94 1.57
N LEU A 144 -5.54 -27.81 1.83
CA LEU A 144 -6.58 -28.11 0.85
C LEU A 144 -6.37 -27.27 -0.41
N PRO A 145 -6.76 -27.79 -1.58
CA PRO A 145 -6.73 -27.00 -2.81
C PRO A 145 -7.59 -25.74 -2.67
N ALA A 146 -7.24 -24.72 -3.45
CA ALA A 146 -7.99 -23.48 -3.50
C ALA A 146 -9.46 -23.76 -3.84
N GLU A 147 -10.35 -23.16 -3.07
CA GLU A 147 -11.77 -23.30 -3.28
C GLU A 147 -12.20 -22.52 -4.53
N THR A 148 -13.09 -23.10 -5.32
CA THR A 148 -13.57 -22.49 -6.58
C THR A 148 -15.08 -22.30 -6.60
N ALA A 149 -15.79 -22.79 -5.59
CA ALA A 149 -17.24 -22.70 -5.43
C ALA A 149 -17.62 -22.91 -3.96
N LEU A 150 -18.83 -22.50 -3.58
CA LEU A 150 -19.42 -22.76 -2.28
C LEU A 150 -19.41 -24.28 -1.96
N PRO A 151 -19.05 -24.67 -0.72
CA PRO A 151 -19.17 -26.05 -0.27
C PRO A 151 -20.65 -26.45 -0.16
N SER A 152 -20.94 -27.75 -0.27
CA SER A 152 -22.31 -28.28 -0.15
C SER A 152 -22.76 -28.55 1.29
N GLY A 153 -21.90 -28.28 2.29
CA GLY A 153 -22.20 -28.47 3.70
C GLY A 153 -20.99 -28.21 4.59
N ALA A 154 -21.22 -28.31 5.91
CA ALA A 154 -20.18 -28.21 6.93
C ALA A 154 -19.01 -29.19 6.69
N PRO A 155 -17.77 -28.79 6.98
CA PRO A 155 -16.64 -29.71 7.02
C PRO A 155 -16.89 -30.84 8.03
N GLY A 156 -16.39 -32.05 7.72
CA GLY A 156 -16.50 -33.20 8.61
C GLY A 156 -15.85 -32.99 9.98
N ALA A 157 -15.98 -33.99 10.85
CA ALA A 157 -15.28 -34.02 12.12
C ALA A 157 -13.76 -33.97 11.91
N VAL A 158 -13.05 -33.37 12.87
CA VAL A 158 -11.59 -33.30 12.88
C VAL A 158 -11.04 -34.48 13.67
N ASP A 159 -10.30 -35.36 13.00
CA ASP A 159 -9.80 -36.62 13.59
C ASP A 159 -8.78 -36.41 14.73
N GLN A 160 -8.18 -35.22 14.82
CA GLN A 160 -7.20 -34.88 15.86
C GLN A 160 -7.83 -33.96 16.92
N ALA A 161 -8.43 -34.59 17.93
CA ALA A 161 -8.87 -33.92 19.15
C ALA A 161 -7.66 -33.33 19.90
N GLY A 162 -7.73 -32.04 20.24
CA GLY A 162 -6.70 -31.37 21.02
C GLY A 162 -7.02 -29.90 21.21
N THR A 163 -6.65 -29.36 22.37
CA THR A 163 -6.84 -27.93 22.68
C THR A 163 -5.81 -27.09 21.93
N PRO A 164 -6.19 -25.98 21.29
CA PRO A 164 -5.25 -25.11 20.60
C PRO A 164 -4.23 -24.52 21.58
N THR A 165 -2.97 -24.51 21.15
CA THR A 165 -1.84 -23.93 21.89
C THR A 165 -1.15 -22.87 21.05
N ARG A 166 -0.29 -22.04 21.65
CA ARG A 166 0.50 -21.06 20.87
C ARG A 166 1.32 -21.71 19.75
N ALA A 167 1.88 -22.89 20.01
CA ALA A 167 2.66 -23.64 19.02
C ALA A 167 1.76 -24.22 17.92
N HIS A 168 0.55 -24.65 18.28
CA HIS A 168 -0.41 -25.28 17.37
C HIS A 168 -1.80 -24.61 17.48
N PRO A 169 -1.93 -23.35 17.02
CA PRO A 169 -3.12 -22.55 17.28
C PRO A 169 -4.39 -23.04 16.57
N PHE A 170 -4.21 -23.86 15.54
CA PHE A 170 -5.30 -24.45 14.74
C PHE A 170 -5.58 -25.92 15.09
N LEU A 171 -5.00 -26.45 16.16
CA LEU A 171 -5.28 -27.82 16.60
C LEU A 171 -6.78 -27.98 16.95
N GLY A 172 -7.38 -29.08 16.53
CA GLY A 172 -8.80 -29.35 16.76
C GLY A 172 -9.77 -28.50 15.92
N SER A 173 -9.34 -27.86 14.82
CA SER A 173 -10.26 -27.18 13.90
C SER A 173 -10.06 -27.52 12.42
N PRO A 174 -11.11 -27.41 11.58
CA PRO A 174 -11.00 -27.56 10.13
C PRO A 174 -9.98 -26.61 9.51
N ALA A 175 -9.75 -25.45 10.13
CA ALA A 175 -8.81 -24.43 9.67
C ALA A 175 -7.35 -24.92 9.58
N ARG A 176 -6.99 -25.99 10.29
CA ARG A 176 -5.62 -26.55 10.23
C ARG A 176 -5.18 -26.88 8.80
N SER A 177 -6.10 -27.40 7.99
CA SER A 177 -5.85 -27.77 6.59
C SER A 177 -6.10 -26.62 5.61
N TRP A 178 -6.41 -25.42 6.09
CA TRP A 178 -6.61 -24.26 5.21
C TRP A 178 -5.26 -23.63 4.83
N ALA A 179 -5.27 -22.93 3.69
CA ALA A 179 -4.18 -22.05 3.31
C ALA A 179 -4.10 -20.84 4.25
N GLN A 180 -3.03 -20.06 4.13
CA GLN A 180 -2.73 -18.95 5.04
C GLN A 180 -2.53 -17.62 4.33
N GLY A 181 -2.96 -16.56 5.00
CA GLY A 181 -2.73 -15.17 4.60
C GLY A 181 -3.18 -14.83 3.18
N ALA A 182 -2.48 -13.90 2.54
CA ALA A 182 -2.82 -13.40 1.21
C ALA A 182 -2.69 -14.46 0.10
N ASP A 183 -1.88 -15.51 0.32
CA ASP A 183 -1.65 -16.57 -0.66
C ASP A 183 -2.84 -17.52 -0.79
N ALA A 184 -3.70 -17.58 0.23
CA ALA A 184 -4.97 -18.31 0.18
C ALA A 184 -6.02 -17.67 -0.75
N ILE A 185 -5.90 -16.37 -1.04
CA ILE A 185 -6.84 -15.64 -1.90
C ILE A 185 -6.40 -15.82 -3.36
N VAL A 186 -6.92 -16.85 -4.02
CA VAL A 186 -6.58 -17.18 -5.41
C VAL A 186 -7.52 -16.47 -6.38
N LEU A 187 -6.94 -15.82 -7.39
CA LEU A 187 -7.72 -15.09 -8.40
C LEU A 187 -8.20 -16.04 -9.51
N PRO A 188 -9.49 -16.00 -9.90
CA PRO A 188 -9.96 -16.72 -11.06
C PRO A 188 -9.34 -16.14 -12.35
N LYS A 189 -9.37 -16.94 -13.42
CA LYS A 189 -8.86 -16.51 -14.72
C LYS A 189 -9.77 -15.42 -15.31
N ALA A 190 -9.22 -14.21 -15.45
CA ALA A 190 -9.93 -13.08 -16.04
C ALA A 190 -10.34 -13.34 -17.50
N LYS A 191 -11.55 -12.91 -17.85
CA LYS A 191 -12.11 -12.85 -19.21
C LYS A 191 -12.86 -11.53 -19.37
N ALA A 192 -12.92 -11.00 -20.59
CA ALA A 192 -13.68 -9.78 -20.87
C ALA A 192 -15.18 -9.99 -20.60
N VAL A 193 -15.81 -9.10 -19.86
CA VAL A 193 -17.25 -9.14 -19.49
C VAL A 193 -17.79 -7.72 -19.32
N GLY A 194 -19.10 -7.53 -19.47
CA GLY A 194 -19.73 -6.22 -19.18
C GLY A 194 -19.26 -5.06 -20.05
N GLY A 195 -18.61 -5.33 -21.19
CA GLY A 195 -17.98 -4.31 -22.03
C GLY A 195 -16.60 -3.86 -21.56
N LEU A 196 -16.06 -4.47 -20.50
CA LEU A 196 -14.69 -4.27 -20.03
C LEU A 196 -13.76 -5.31 -20.65
N SER A 197 -12.52 -4.88 -20.91
CA SER A 197 -11.45 -5.74 -21.41
C SER A 197 -11.01 -6.77 -20.38
N LYS A 198 -10.30 -7.81 -20.84
CA LYS A 198 -9.70 -8.82 -19.97
C LYS A 198 -8.77 -8.19 -18.91
N ASP A 199 -8.04 -7.14 -19.27
CA ASP A 199 -7.08 -6.49 -18.37
C ASP A 199 -7.77 -5.65 -17.29
N GLU A 200 -8.90 -5.03 -17.61
CA GLU A 200 -9.75 -4.33 -16.64
C GLU A 200 -10.40 -5.29 -15.66
N VAL A 201 -10.90 -6.44 -16.14
CA VAL A 201 -11.41 -7.50 -15.27
C VAL A 201 -10.31 -8.07 -14.38
N ALA A 202 -9.11 -8.28 -14.92
CA ALA A 202 -7.96 -8.70 -14.13
C ALA A 202 -7.55 -7.64 -13.10
N LEU A 203 -7.71 -6.34 -13.41
CA LEU A 203 -7.50 -5.26 -12.44
C LEU A 203 -8.53 -5.32 -11.32
N ALA A 204 -9.82 -5.49 -11.63
CA ALA A 204 -10.87 -5.61 -10.62
C ALA A 204 -10.58 -6.75 -9.64
N LEU A 205 -10.27 -7.94 -10.15
CA LEU A 205 -9.91 -9.11 -9.34
C LEU A 205 -8.70 -8.85 -8.42
N ARG A 206 -7.63 -8.23 -8.95
CA ARG A 206 -6.46 -7.88 -8.14
C ARG A 206 -6.80 -6.87 -7.04
N ARG A 207 -7.57 -5.83 -7.36
CA ARG A 207 -7.97 -4.78 -6.40
C ARG A 207 -8.89 -5.33 -5.31
N THR A 208 -9.80 -6.25 -5.65
CA THR A 208 -10.64 -6.93 -4.64
C THR A 208 -9.79 -7.77 -3.69
N LYS A 209 -8.81 -8.53 -4.20
CA LYS A 209 -7.84 -9.24 -3.34
C LYS A 209 -7.05 -8.28 -2.47
N GLU A 210 -6.54 -7.18 -3.01
CA GLU A 210 -5.82 -6.16 -2.25
C GLU A 210 -6.70 -5.58 -1.13
N PHE A 211 -7.99 -5.36 -1.39
CA PHE A 211 -8.94 -4.89 -0.38
C PHE A 211 -9.15 -5.92 0.74
N LEU A 212 -9.41 -7.18 0.38
CA LEU A 212 -9.59 -8.25 1.36
C LEU A 212 -8.36 -8.39 2.26
N VAL A 213 -7.15 -8.33 1.69
CA VAL A 213 -5.90 -8.37 2.45
C VAL A 213 -5.77 -7.14 3.36
N ALA A 214 -5.96 -5.93 2.83
CA ALA A 214 -5.80 -4.71 3.61
C ALA A 214 -6.83 -4.60 4.75
N ALA A 215 -8.07 -5.07 4.54
CA ALA A 215 -9.15 -4.98 5.50
C ALA A 215 -9.11 -6.08 6.58
N ASN A 216 -8.52 -7.25 6.28
CA ASN A 216 -8.64 -8.45 7.13
C ASN A 216 -7.32 -9.11 7.52
N LEU A 217 -6.21 -8.76 6.89
CA LEU A 217 -4.92 -9.40 7.13
C LEU A 217 -3.80 -8.42 7.47
N ASP A 218 -4.00 -7.12 7.22
CA ASP A 218 -3.02 -6.10 7.56
C ASP A 218 -2.80 -6.06 9.09
N PRO A 219 -1.57 -6.36 9.58
CA PRO A 219 -1.29 -6.40 11.02
C PRO A 219 -1.53 -5.05 11.73
N LYS A 220 -1.49 -3.92 11.01
CA LYS A 220 -1.84 -2.61 11.55
C LYS A 220 -3.33 -2.51 11.79
N VAL A 221 -4.15 -2.95 10.83
CA VAL A 221 -5.62 -2.92 10.94
C VAL A 221 -6.10 -3.88 12.04
N LEU A 222 -5.54 -5.09 12.07
CA LEU A 222 -5.88 -6.11 13.08
C LEU A 222 -5.62 -5.62 14.52
N ARG A 223 -4.59 -4.78 14.73
CA ARG A 223 -4.26 -4.18 16.04
C ARG A 223 -4.93 -2.82 16.28
N GLY A 224 -6.04 -2.52 15.60
CA GLY A 224 -6.77 -1.27 15.82
C GLY A 224 -6.13 -0.02 15.21
N GLY A 225 -5.16 -0.15 14.31
CA GLY A 225 -4.55 0.98 13.60
C GLY A 225 -5.41 1.53 12.45
N SER A 226 -4.86 2.44 11.64
CA SER A 226 -5.58 2.97 10.46
C SER A 226 -5.81 1.93 9.36
N ALA A 227 -6.97 2.02 8.68
CA ALA A 227 -7.36 1.21 7.53
C ALA A 227 -7.16 1.90 6.16
N ASP A 228 -6.34 2.96 6.09
CA ASP A 228 -6.16 3.77 4.87
C ASP A 228 -5.85 2.96 3.61
N GLY A 229 -5.11 1.84 3.72
CA GLY A 229 -4.81 0.96 2.60
C GLY A 229 -6.06 0.35 1.94
N ALA A 230 -7.02 -0.09 2.76
CA ALA A 230 -8.30 -0.63 2.27
C ALA A 230 -9.17 0.50 1.70
N LEU A 231 -9.32 1.61 2.42
CA LEU A 231 -10.14 2.74 1.98
C LEU A 231 -9.60 3.38 0.69
N ALA A 232 -8.29 3.35 0.47
CA ALA A 232 -7.68 3.87 -0.76
C ALA A 232 -8.06 3.07 -2.02
N LEU A 233 -8.58 1.85 -1.90
CA LEU A 233 -9.02 1.03 -3.04
C LEU A 233 -10.46 1.37 -3.47
N LEU A 234 -11.23 1.97 -2.57
CA LEU A 234 -12.63 2.32 -2.79
C LEU A 234 -12.76 3.60 -3.63
N ASP A 235 -13.87 3.70 -4.37
CA ASP A 235 -14.17 4.84 -5.21
C ASP A 235 -14.62 6.03 -4.35
N PRO A 236 -13.87 7.15 -4.34
CA PRO A 236 -14.30 8.35 -3.63
C PRO A 236 -15.55 9.01 -4.20
N GLN A 237 -15.99 8.63 -5.42
CA GLN A 237 -17.23 9.09 -5.99
C GLN A 237 -18.45 8.24 -5.60
N GLN A 238 -18.25 7.11 -4.91
CA GLN A 238 -19.36 6.37 -4.33
C GLN A 238 -20.00 7.21 -3.20
N PRO A 239 -21.29 7.57 -3.30
CA PRO A 239 -21.95 8.38 -2.30
C PRO A 239 -21.90 7.72 -0.92
N ASP A 240 -21.65 8.55 0.10
CA ASP A 240 -21.74 8.26 1.54
C ASP A 240 -20.82 7.16 2.12
N LEU A 241 -20.38 6.17 1.33
CA LEU A 241 -19.60 5.03 1.80
C LEU A 241 -18.33 5.43 2.56
N LEU A 242 -17.42 6.18 1.93
CA LEU A 242 -16.17 6.58 2.59
C LEU A 242 -16.40 7.48 3.81
N PRO A 243 -17.28 8.50 3.76
CA PRO A 243 -17.69 9.24 4.96
C PRO A 243 -18.23 8.36 6.09
N GLU A 244 -19.06 7.35 5.78
CA GLU A 244 -19.63 6.41 6.75
C GLU A 244 -18.56 5.52 7.37
N ILE A 245 -17.72 4.84 6.58
CA ILE A 245 -16.62 4.01 7.09
C ILE A 245 -15.71 4.83 8.00
N ARG A 246 -15.37 6.06 7.58
CA ARG A 246 -14.52 6.96 8.38
C ARG A 246 -15.20 7.40 9.68
N ARG A 247 -16.52 7.53 9.70
CA ARG A 247 -17.29 7.83 10.92
C ARG A 247 -17.28 6.64 11.86
N ALA A 248 -17.59 5.46 11.34
CA ALA A 248 -17.56 4.19 12.06
C ALA A 248 -16.20 3.95 12.73
N LEU A 249 -15.10 4.23 12.03
CA LEU A 249 -13.74 4.09 12.58
C LEU A 249 -13.38 5.13 13.64
N ARG A 250 -13.93 6.35 13.57
CA ARG A 250 -13.62 7.44 14.52
C ARG A 250 -14.46 7.39 15.78
N SER A 251 -15.72 7.03 15.64
CA SER A 251 -16.69 6.97 16.72
C SER A 251 -17.53 5.74 16.48
N PRO A 252 -17.08 4.54 16.86
CA PRO A 252 -17.85 3.30 16.71
C PRO A 252 -19.15 3.36 17.52
N ALA A 253 -20.21 2.75 16.97
CA ALA A 253 -21.45 2.49 17.68
C ALA A 253 -22.23 1.41 16.93
N ARG A 254 -23.30 0.90 17.55
CA ARG A 254 -24.19 -0.11 16.94
C ARG A 254 -24.69 0.29 15.55
N THR A 255 -25.04 1.55 15.33
CA THR A 255 -25.58 2.03 14.05
C THR A 255 -24.52 2.28 12.97
N HIS A 256 -23.23 2.24 13.32
CA HIS A 256 -22.12 2.43 12.40
C HIS A 256 -20.90 1.67 12.93
N ASP A 257 -21.01 0.35 12.92
CA ASP A 257 -19.95 -0.55 13.37
C ASP A 257 -18.85 -0.65 12.29
N PRO A 258 -17.59 -0.27 12.59
CA PRO A 258 -16.50 -0.39 11.63
C PRO A 258 -16.17 -1.84 11.27
N LEU A 259 -16.57 -2.82 12.09
CA LEU A 259 -16.26 -4.22 11.88
C LEU A 259 -16.94 -4.80 10.63
N ASN A 260 -18.03 -4.18 10.18
CA ASN A 260 -18.67 -4.49 8.90
C ASN A 260 -17.71 -4.32 7.72
N TYR A 261 -16.69 -3.47 7.82
CA TYR A 261 -15.76 -3.19 6.71
C TYR A 261 -14.35 -3.75 6.93
N VAL A 262 -13.88 -3.82 8.18
CA VAL A 262 -12.51 -4.21 8.51
C VAL A 262 -12.47 -5.08 9.76
N THR A 263 -11.55 -6.04 9.82
CA THR A 263 -11.38 -6.87 11.02
C THR A 263 -10.38 -6.22 11.97
N ARG A 264 -10.76 -6.04 13.24
CA ARG A 264 -9.96 -5.32 14.23
C ARG A 264 -10.15 -5.94 15.61
N PHE A 265 -9.08 -6.05 16.36
CA PHE A 265 -9.07 -6.50 17.75
C PHE A 265 -8.50 -5.39 18.64
N ASP A 266 -8.92 -5.36 19.90
CA ASP A 266 -8.34 -4.44 20.88
C ASP A 266 -6.91 -4.89 21.23
N PRO A 267 -5.87 -4.10 20.87
CA PRO A 267 -4.48 -4.47 21.14
C PRO A 267 -4.14 -4.49 22.64
N GLN A 268 -4.95 -3.86 23.50
CA GLN A 268 -4.79 -3.95 24.95
C GLN A 268 -5.31 -5.28 25.50
N GLN A 269 -6.24 -5.94 24.80
CA GLN A 269 -6.83 -7.20 25.23
C GLN A 269 -6.13 -8.40 24.60
N VAL A 270 -5.90 -8.39 23.29
CA VAL A 270 -5.42 -9.55 22.55
C VAL A 270 -4.38 -9.25 21.48
N VAL A 271 -3.56 -10.26 21.18
CA VAL A 271 -2.65 -10.30 20.04
C VAL A 271 -2.79 -11.64 19.31
N LEU A 272 -2.36 -11.70 18.05
CA LEU A 272 -2.32 -12.96 17.31
C LEU A 272 -1.34 -13.95 17.97
N ALA A 273 -1.75 -15.21 18.05
CA ALA A 273 -0.88 -16.32 18.41
C ALA A 273 -0.01 -16.68 17.20
N GLY A 274 1.10 -15.95 17.03
CA GLY A 274 1.97 -16.02 15.86
C GLY A 274 1.62 -14.99 14.79
N ASP A 275 1.96 -15.29 13.53
CA ASP A 275 1.77 -14.40 12.37
C ASP A 275 0.78 -14.96 11.33
N THR A 276 0.18 -16.11 11.63
CA THR A 276 -0.59 -16.89 10.67
C THR A 276 -2.09 -16.70 10.89
N VAL A 277 -2.78 -16.23 9.85
CA VAL A 277 -4.25 -16.25 9.75
C VAL A 277 -4.63 -17.29 8.70
N LYS A 278 -5.52 -18.23 9.06
CA LYS A 278 -6.03 -19.23 8.12
C LYS A 278 -7.17 -18.65 7.31
N VAL A 279 -7.16 -18.91 6.02
CA VAL A 279 -8.08 -18.28 5.07
C VAL A 279 -8.61 -19.34 4.12
N ARG A 280 -9.92 -19.31 3.90
CA ARG A 280 -10.58 -20.17 2.93
C ARG A 280 -11.73 -19.44 2.28
N GLY A 281 -11.87 -19.62 0.98
CA GLY A 281 -12.92 -18.99 0.19
C GLY A 281 -12.54 -18.88 -1.27
N HIS A 282 -13.37 -18.17 -2.02
CA HIS A 282 -13.22 -18.06 -3.46
C HIS A 282 -13.69 -16.69 -3.98
N LEU A 283 -13.21 -16.37 -5.18
CA LEU A 283 -13.66 -15.21 -5.96
C LEU A 283 -14.36 -15.69 -7.22
N THR A 284 -15.49 -15.07 -7.53
CA THR A 284 -16.13 -15.17 -8.85
C THR A 284 -16.37 -13.78 -9.42
N PHE A 285 -16.74 -13.70 -10.69
CA PHE A 285 -17.07 -12.44 -11.32
C PHE A 285 -18.05 -12.63 -12.47
N ASP A 286 -18.89 -11.63 -12.69
CA ASP A 286 -19.82 -11.55 -13.80
C ASP A 286 -19.96 -10.13 -14.36
N ALA A 287 -20.73 -10.02 -15.44
CA ALA A 287 -21.06 -8.72 -16.01
C ALA A 287 -22.11 -8.03 -15.13
N GLY A 288 -21.81 -6.81 -14.69
CA GLY A 288 -22.81 -5.92 -14.12
C GLY A 288 -23.63 -5.22 -15.21
N LYS A 289 -24.06 -3.98 -14.94
CA LYS A 289 -24.64 -3.12 -15.98
C LYS A 289 -23.59 -2.80 -17.05
N ALA A 290 -24.01 -2.21 -18.17
CA ALA A 290 -23.09 -1.88 -19.26
C ALA A 290 -21.90 -1.02 -18.77
N GLY A 291 -20.68 -1.50 -18.98
CA GLY A 291 -19.46 -0.87 -18.45
C GLY A 291 -19.09 -1.29 -17.03
N GLN A 292 -19.65 -2.37 -16.49
CA GLN A 292 -19.35 -2.85 -15.14
C GLN A 292 -18.94 -4.32 -15.11
N VAL A 293 -18.03 -4.65 -14.21
CA VAL A 293 -17.77 -6.02 -13.75
C VAL A 293 -18.02 -6.07 -12.26
N ARG A 294 -18.77 -7.07 -11.82
CA ARG A 294 -18.97 -7.38 -10.40
C ARG A 294 -18.04 -8.52 -10.03
N VAL A 295 -17.33 -8.36 -8.91
CA VAL A 295 -16.47 -9.37 -8.33
C VAL A 295 -17.08 -9.77 -6.99
N HIS A 296 -17.53 -11.01 -6.90
CA HIS A 296 -18.10 -11.59 -5.70
C HIS A 296 -16.99 -12.29 -4.91
N ALA A 297 -16.92 -12.01 -3.63
CA ALA A 297 -15.95 -12.60 -2.72
C ALA A 297 -16.68 -13.20 -1.53
N ASP A 298 -16.41 -14.47 -1.26
CA ASP A 298 -16.82 -15.15 -0.04
C ASP A 298 -15.58 -15.78 0.59
N TYR A 299 -15.14 -15.20 1.72
CA TYR A 299 -13.96 -15.65 2.46
C TYR A 299 -14.21 -15.72 3.96
N SER A 300 -13.77 -16.82 4.57
CA SER A 300 -13.61 -16.96 6.01
C SER A 300 -12.16 -16.81 6.43
N PHE A 301 -11.96 -16.05 7.50
CA PHE A 301 -10.69 -15.78 8.15
C PHE A 301 -10.73 -16.32 9.57
N VAL A 302 -9.72 -17.10 9.98
CA VAL A 302 -9.60 -17.64 11.33
C VAL A 302 -8.37 -17.04 12.00
N TYR A 303 -8.63 -16.25 13.05
CA TYR A 303 -7.63 -15.53 13.81
C TYR A 303 -7.34 -16.27 15.11
N PRO A 304 -6.13 -16.82 15.29
CA PRO A 304 -5.75 -17.39 16.56
C PRO A 304 -5.25 -16.27 17.49
N LEU A 305 -5.80 -16.18 18.69
CA LEU A 305 -5.65 -15.05 19.59
C LEU A 305 -5.20 -15.53 20.96
N VAL A 306 -4.35 -14.74 21.61
CA VAL A 306 -3.94 -14.86 23.02
C VAL A 306 -4.13 -13.50 23.68
N HIS A 307 -4.28 -13.46 25.01
CA HIS A 307 -4.27 -12.17 25.70
C HIS A 307 -2.92 -11.45 25.48
N THR A 308 -2.95 -10.12 25.48
CA THR A 308 -1.74 -9.30 25.29
C THR A 308 -0.70 -9.57 26.38
N GLU A 309 -1.14 -9.71 27.63
CA GLU A 309 -0.28 -9.94 28.81
C GLU A 309 0.14 -11.41 29.00
N ALA A 310 -0.15 -12.25 28.03
CA ALA A 310 -0.20 -13.68 28.26
C ALA A 310 1.20 -14.33 28.09
N ASP A 311 1.51 -15.32 28.95
CA ASP A 311 2.77 -16.05 29.00
C ASP A 311 2.78 -17.35 28.15
N GLY A 312 3.67 -18.30 28.45
CA GLY A 312 3.80 -19.55 27.69
C GLY A 312 2.55 -20.45 27.71
N ASP A 313 1.75 -20.39 28.78
CA ASP A 313 0.61 -21.30 29.02
C ASP A 313 -0.74 -20.69 28.62
N SER A 314 -0.71 -19.55 27.93
CA SER A 314 -1.92 -18.85 27.52
C SER A 314 -2.76 -19.68 26.57
N ARG A 315 -4.05 -19.84 26.92
CA ARG A 315 -5.03 -20.50 26.05
C ARG A 315 -5.20 -19.69 24.77
N VAL A 316 -5.36 -20.39 23.66
CA VAL A 316 -5.64 -19.77 22.36
C VAL A 316 -7.15 -19.79 22.13
N ALA A 317 -7.73 -18.63 21.86
CA ALA A 317 -9.06 -18.50 21.29
C ALA A 317 -8.96 -18.38 19.77
N ARG A 318 -9.97 -18.84 19.04
CA ARG A 318 -10.09 -18.60 17.60
C ARG A 318 -11.34 -17.80 17.33
N THR A 319 -11.20 -16.63 16.73
CA THR A 319 -12.31 -15.87 16.17
C THR A 319 -12.39 -16.17 14.68
N ILE A 320 -13.60 -16.45 14.18
CA ILE A 320 -13.84 -16.68 12.76
C ILE A 320 -14.67 -15.51 12.22
N VAL A 321 -14.23 -14.93 11.11
CA VAL A 321 -14.97 -13.88 10.40
C VAL A 321 -15.19 -14.34 8.97
N ARG A 322 -16.44 -14.52 8.56
CA ARG A 322 -16.83 -14.74 7.17
C ARG A 322 -17.29 -13.43 6.56
N ARG A 323 -16.83 -13.12 5.35
CA ARG A 323 -17.27 -11.95 4.60
C ARG A 323 -17.75 -12.37 3.24
N GLU A 324 -18.96 -11.94 2.90
CA GLU A 324 -19.55 -12.01 1.58
C GLU A 324 -19.68 -10.58 1.06
N LEU A 325 -18.99 -10.24 -0.02
CA LEU A 325 -19.00 -8.89 -0.57
C LEU A 325 -18.97 -8.87 -2.09
N THR A 326 -19.52 -7.80 -2.65
CA THR A 326 -19.48 -7.52 -4.08
C THR A 326 -18.76 -6.21 -4.33
N MET A 327 -17.63 -6.30 -5.03
CA MET A 327 -16.89 -5.15 -5.54
C MET A 327 -17.20 -4.92 -7.01
N THR A 328 -17.53 -3.69 -7.36
CA THR A 328 -17.82 -3.30 -8.75
C THR A 328 -16.73 -2.40 -9.29
N LEU A 329 -16.13 -2.75 -10.43
CA LEU A 329 -15.32 -1.84 -11.22
C LEU A 329 -16.19 -1.22 -12.32
N ASN A 330 -16.20 0.11 -12.37
CA ASN A 330 -17.01 0.88 -13.31
C ASN A 330 -16.14 1.51 -14.40
N ASP A 331 -16.63 1.49 -15.64
CA ASP A 331 -16.10 2.26 -16.76
C ASP A 331 -16.41 3.76 -16.56
N PRO A 332 -15.40 4.63 -16.35
CA PRO A 332 -15.62 6.06 -16.12
C PRO A 332 -16.16 6.80 -17.36
N ALA A 333 -16.16 6.17 -18.55
CA ALA A 333 -16.83 6.74 -19.72
C ALA A 333 -18.36 6.59 -19.67
N LYS A 334 -18.88 5.72 -18.79
CA LYS A 334 -20.31 5.40 -18.68
C LYS A 334 -20.90 5.69 -17.29
N TRP A 335 -20.06 5.73 -16.27
CA TRP A 335 -20.44 5.88 -14.88
C TRP A 335 -19.67 7.03 -14.22
N ILE A 336 -20.27 7.67 -13.22
CA ILE A 336 -19.54 8.56 -12.31
C ILE A 336 -18.68 7.67 -11.42
N ALA A 337 -17.44 7.47 -11.84
CA ALA A 337 -16.50 6.62 -11.15
C ALA A 337 -15.05 7.10 -11.33
N THR A 338 -14.24 6.87 -10.31
CA THR A 338 -12.81 7.09 -10.37
C THR A 338 -12.13 5.91 -11.06
N LYS A 339 -11.41 6.17 -12.16
CA LYS A 339 -10.73 5.12 -12.94
C LYS A 339 -9.89 4.19 -12.04
N GLY A 340 -10.22 2.89 -12.10
CA GLY A 340 -9.47 1.84 -11.40
C GLY A 340 -9.74 1.73 -9.89
N LYS A 341 -10.73 2.46 -9.36
CA LYS A 341 -11.26 2.28 -8.01
C LYS A 341 -12.49 1.38 -8.03
N LEU A 342 -12.76 0.76 -6.88
CA LEU A 342 -13.87 -0.17 -6.72
C LEU A 342 -15.01 0.47 -5.93
N SER A 343 -16.25 0.23 -6.34
CA SER A 343 -17.40 0.47 -5.49
C SER A 343 -17.70 -0.79 -4.67
N LEU A 344 -17.98 -0.64 -3.38
CA LEU A 344 -18.46 -1.74 -2.53
C LEU A 344 -20.00 -1.71 -2.55
N THR A 345 -20.62 -2.67 -3.22
CA THR A 345 -22.08 -2.64 -3.49
C THR A 345 -22.87 -3.56 -2.58
N GLU A 346 -22.28 -4.67 -2.13
CA GLU A 346 -22.84 -5.60 -1.15
C GLU A 346 -21.72 -5.92 -0.15
N ASN A 347 -22.06 -6.02 1.14
CA ASN A 347 -21.08 -6.19 2.21
C ASN A 347 -21.74 -6.79 3.45
N ASP A 348 -21.69 -8.11 3.51
CA ASP A 348 -22.21 -8.92 4.62
C ASP A 348 -21.05 -9.58 5.35
N ALA A 349 -21.15 -9.63 6.68
CA ALA A 349 -20.11 -10.19 7.52
C ALA A 349 -20.70 -10.92 8.72
N HIS A 350 -20.26 -12.16 8.92
CA HIS A 350 -20.60 -12.96 10.08
C HIS A 350 -19.37 -13.13 10.96
N PHE A 351 -19.57 -12.96 12.26
CA PHE A 351 -18.54 -13.03 13.28
C PHE A 351 -18.86 -14.18 14.22
N TYR A 352 -17.84 -14.91 14.64
CA TYR A 352 -18.01 -16.09 15.48
C TYR A 352 -16.94 -16.12 16.56
N ASN A 353 -17.34 -16.59 17.74
CA ASN A 353 -16.55 -16.56 18.97
C ASN A 353 -16.07 -15.14 19.35
N PHE A 354 -17.04 -14.30 19.71
CA PHE A 354 -16.83 -12.93 20.17
C PHE A 354 -17.92 -12.53 21.19
N GLU A 355 -17.69 -11.48 21.96
CA GLU A 355 -18.68 -10.95 22.91
C GLU A 355 -19.86 -10.26 22.21
N CYS A 356 -21.07 -10.66 22.58
CA CYS A 356 -22.31 -10.07 22.09
C CYS A 356 -22.54 -8.66 22.66
N GLY A 357 -23.14 -7.77 21.86
CA GLY A 357 -23.60 -6.46 22.33
C GLY A 357 -22.53 -5.41 22.58
N VAL A 358 -21.27 -5.65 22.17
CA VAL A 358 -20.15 -4.69 22.32
C VAL A 358 -19.85 -4.00 20.99
N TYR A 359 -20.05 -2.68 20.89
CA TYR A 359 -19.92 -1.93 19.64
C TYR A 359 -18.88 -0.79 19.71
N ASP A 360 -17.77 -1.03 20.40
CA ASP A 360 -16.68 -0.07 20.60
C ASP A 360 -15.67 -0.05 19.43
N GLY A 361 -15.94 -0.82 18.37
CA GLY A 361 -15.13 -0.91 17.16
C GLY A 361 -14.09 -2.01 17.16
N TYR A 362 -14.11 -2.90 18.16
CA TYR A 362 -13.24 -4.06 18.27
C TYR A 362 -14.00 -5.36 18.44
N ILE A 363 -13.42 -6.44 17.93
CA ILE A 363 -13.86 -7.79 18.24
C ILE A 363 -13.21 -8.20 19.56
N HIS A 364 -14.03 -8.61 20.53
CA HIS A 364 -13.60 -9.14 21.81
C HIS A 364 -13.78 -10.66 21.83
N PRO A 365 -12.71 -11.46 21.68
CA PRO A 365 -12.81 -12.92 21.68
C PRO A 365 -13.17 -13.46 23.06
N VAL A 366 -13.97 -14.52 23.10
CA VAL A 366 -14.21 -15.29 24.33
C VAL A 366 -13.19 -16.44 24.37
N PHE A 367 -12.43 -16.51 25.47
CA PHE A 367 -11.43 -17.56 25.65
C PHE A 367 -12.02 -18.79 26.35
N PRO A 368 -11.48 -20.00 26.09
CA PRO A 368 -11.90 -21.20 26.80
C PRO A 368 -11.76 -21.03 28.31
N GLY A 369 -12.88 -21.20 29.04
CA GLY A 369 -12.94 -21.08 30.50
C GLY A 369 -13.22 -19.68 31.02
N ASP A 370 -13.32 -18.68 30.14
CA ASP A 370 -13.71 -17.31 30.53
C ASP A 370 -15.23 -17.18 30.58
N THR A 371 -15.70 -16.33 31.48
CA THR A 371 -17.10 -15.90 31.51
C THR A 371 -17.23 -14.66 30.60
N PRO A 372 -18.07 -14.68 29.55
CA PRO A 372 -18.30 -13.51 28.72
C PRO A 372 -18.79 -12.32 29.54
N THR A 373 -18.30 -11.11 29.22
CA THR A 373 -18.71 -9.87 29.89
C THR A 373 -19.77 -9.08 29.10
N GLY A 374 -19.92 -9.38 27.81
CA GLY A 374 -20.98 -8.87 26.95
C GLY A 374 -22.37 -9.42 27.26
N ALA A 375 -23.32 -9.13 26.38
CA ALA A 375 -24.69 -9.64 26.49
C ALA A 375 -24.72 -11.18 26.37
N PRO A 376 -25.73 -11.86 26.94
CA PRO A 376 -25.93 -13.29 26.73
C PRO A 376 -26.12 -13.63 25.24
N ALA A 377 -25.56 -14.75 24.80
CA ALA A 377 -25.88 -15.31 23.49
C ALA A 377 -27.30 -15.89 23.50
N THR A 378 -28.16 -15.37 22.63
CA THR A 378 -29.57 -15.78 22.52
C THR A 378 -29.93 -16.35 21.15
N GLY A 379 -29.03 -16.22 20.17
CA GLY A 379 -29.19 -16.78 18.83
C GLY A 379 -28.95 -18.29 18.75
N PRO A 380 -29.19 -18.89 17.58
CA PRO A 380 -29.02 -20.32 17.36
C PRO A 380 -27.55 -20.77 17.50
N GLU A 381 -27.37 -22.04 17.85
CA GLU A 381 -26.05 -22.68 17.81
C GLU A 381 -25.65 -22.93 16.34
N THR A 382 -24.49 -22.44 15.93
CA THR A 382 -24.03 -22.48 14.52
C THR A 382 -22.63 -23.07 14.40
N ASP A 383 -22.35 -23.82 13.34
CA ASP A 383 -20.97 -24.20 12.98
C ASP A 383 -20.33 -23.07 12.16
N PRO A 384 -19.31 -22.35 12.69
CA PRO A 384 -18.69 -21.24 11.98
C PRO A 384 -17.89 -21.66 10.73
N TYR A 385 -17.68 -22.96 10.56
CA TYR A 385 -17.01 -23.53 9.40
C TYR A 385 -17.98 -23.99 8.30
N ASP A 386 -19.28 -24.01 8.57
CA ASP A 386 -20.29 -24.22 7.53
C ASP A 386 -20.44 -22.96 6.69
N ARG A 387 -20.17 -23.10 5.39
CA ARG A 387 -20.22 -22.02 4.41
C ARG A 387 -21.11 -22.39 3.23
N SER A 388 -22.06 -23.30 3.46
CA SER A 388 -22.94 -23.81 2.39
C SER A 388 -24.07 -22.86 2.01
N ALA A 389 -24.51 -22.03 2.96
CA ALA A 389 -25.48 -20.96 2.73
C ALA A 389 -24.79 -19.62 2.40
N THR A 390 -25.45 -18.76 1.62
CA THR A 390 -25.09 -17.34 1.45
C THR A 390 -25.43 -16.55 2.72
N LEU A 391 -24.70 -15.46 2.96
CA LEU A 391 -25.02 -14.49 4.01
C LEU A 391 -26.09 -13.46 3.56
N GLU A 392 -26.45 -13.43 2.28
CA GLU A 392 -27.38 -12.45 1.74
C GLU A 392 -28.75 -12.52 2.44
N GLY A 393 -29.15 -11.41 3.05
CA GLY A 393 -30.46 -11.27 3.70
C GLY A 393 -30.57 -11.91 5.08
N GLU A 394 -29.47 -12.40 5.64
CA GLU A 394 -29.42 -12.79 7.06
C GLU A 394 -29.36 -11.53 7.95
N ALA A 395 -30.01 -11.58 9.11
CA ALA A 395 -29.92 -10.50 10.09
C ALA A 395 -28.47 -10.36 10.55
N ASP A 396 -28.05 -9.15 10.94
CA ASP A 396 -26.71 -8.91 11.47
C ASP A 396 -26.44 -9.93 12.60
N ALA A 397 -25.44 -10.80 12.39
CA ALA A 397 -25.08 -11.86 13.34
C ALA A 397 -24.70 -11.31 14.73
N ARG A 398 -24.46 -10.00 14.85
CA ARG A 398 -24.28 -9.30 16.12
C ARG A 398 -25.60 -8.98 16.84
N GLU A 399 -26.72 -8.88 16.13
CA GLU A 399 -28.06 -8.69 16.69
C GLU A 399 -28.66 -10.02 17.17
N GLU A 400 -28.48 -11.09 16.41
CA GLU A 400 -28.86 -12.45 16.79
C GLU A 400 -27.65 -13.27 17.25
N CYS A 401 -26.85 -12.67 18.15
CA CYS A 401 -25.61 -13.27 18.63
C CYS A 401 -25.86 -14.66 19.27
N GLY A 402 -25.41 -15.71 18.60
CA GLY A 402 -25.60 -17.10 18.97
C GLY A 402 -24.37 -17.76 19.57
N THR A 403 -24.46 -19.07 19.79
CA THR A 403 -23.34 -19.90 20.25
C THR A 403 -22.70 -20.63 19.07
N VAL A 404 -21.46 -21.09 19.24
CA VAL A 404 -20.74 -21.84 18.21
C VAL A 404 -20.54 -23.28 18.64
N THR A 405 -20.78 -24.23 17.73
CA THR A 405 -20.60 -25.68 18.01
C THR A 405 -19.14 -26.07 18.16
N ARG A 406 -18.23 -25.30 17.54
CA ARG A 406 -16.78 -25.50 17.53
C ARG A 406 -16.08 -24.21 17.14
N THR A 407 -14.81 -24.09 17.51
CA THR A 407 -13.91 -23.02 17.05
C THR A 407 -12.65 -23.59 16.51
#